data_AF-B1Z903-F1
#
_entry.id   AF-B1Z903-F1
#
_cell.length_a   1.000
_cell.length_b   1.000
_cell.length_c   1.000
_cell.angle_alpha   90.00
_cell.angle_beta   90.00
_cell.angle_gamma   90.00
#
_symmetry.space_group_name_H-M   'P 1'
#
loop_
_entity.id
_entity.type
_entity.pdbx_description
1 polymer ?
#
loop_
_entity_poly.entity_id
_entity_poly.type
_entity_poly.pdbx_seq_one_letter_code
_entity_poly.pdbx_strand_id
1 'polypeptide(L)' 'MAAINVVQNDDGLWAVTAQGLVITGLSREDAEAFAEAFLRLHGERTPPAS' A
#
# COMPACT_ATOMS: atom_id res chain seq x y z
N MET A 1 4.86 7.80 -10.67
CA MET A 1 5.12 7.10 -9.40
C MET A 1 3.79 6.86 -8.72
N ALA A 2 3.48 5.63 -8.33
CA ALA A 2 2.25 5.35 -7.59
C ALA A 2 2.38 5.94 -6.17
N ALA A 3 1.44 6.81 -5.79
CA ALA A 3 1.41 7.41 -4.47
C ALA A 3 0.51 6.58 -3.56
N ILE A 4 1.08 6.09 -2.47
CA ILE A 4 0.40 5.29 -1.44
C ILE A 4 0.75 5.89 -0.07
N ASN A 5 -0.25 6.04 0.79
CA ASN A 5 -0.06 6.49 2.16
C ASN A 5 -0.50 5.40 3.13
N VAL A 6 0.27 5.23 4.19
CA VAL A 6 -0.02 4.33 5.31
C VAL A 6 -0.19 5.21 6.54
N VAL A 7 -1.37 5.16 7.16
CA VAL A 7 -1.73 6.01 8.31
C VAL A 7 -2.36 5.19 9.42
N GLN A 8 -2.12 5.58 10.67
CA GLN A 8 -2.82 5.03 11.82
C GLN A 8 -4.01 5.92 12.16
N ASN A 9 -5.17 5.30 12.41
CA ASN A 9 -6.40 5.98 12.80
C ASN A 9 -6.48 6.13 14.34
N ASP A 10 -7.44 6.94 14.81
CA ASP A 10 -7.69 7.18 16.23
C ASP A 10 -8.11 5.91 17.01
N ASP A 11 -8.63 4.90 16.30
CA ASP A 11 -9.00 3.59 16.87
C ASP A 11 -7.79 2.64 17.05
N GLY A 12 -6.59 3.08 16.66
CA GLY A 12 -5.35 2.32 16.75
C GLY A 12 -5.12 1.36 15.58
N LEU A 13 -6.08 1.18 14.68
CA LEU A 13 -5.95 0.39 13.46
C LEU A 13 -5.31 1.22 12.34
N TRP A 14 -4.80 0.52 11.33
CA TRP A 14 -4.11 1.14 10.21
C TRP A 14 -4.99 1.17 8.96
N ALA A 15 -4.73 2.17 8.13
CA ALA A 15 -5.36 2.34 6.84
C ALA A 15 -4.33 2.63 5.75
N VAL A 16 -4.65 2.18 4.54
CA VAL A 16 -3.89 2.45 3.33
C VAL A 16 -4.77 3.23 2.36
N THR A 17 -4.24 4.31 1.79
CA THR A 17 -4.91 5.09 0.74
C THR A 17 -4.02 5.20 -0.50
N ALA A 18 -4.58 4.91 -1.67
CA ALA A 18 -3.90 5.09 -2.96
C ALA A 18 -4.93 5.31 -4.08
N GLN A 19 -4.80 6.38 -4.87
CA GLN A 19 -5.60 6.65 -6.09
C GLN A 19 -7.02 6.01 -6.16
N GLY A 20 -7.93 6.43 -5.28
CA GLY A 20 -9.33 5.95 -5.26
C GLY A 20 -9.56 4.62 -4.51
N LEU A 21 -8.52 4.03 -3.94
CA LEU A 21 -8.56 2.90 -3.02
C LEU A 21 -8.38 3.38 -1.58
N VAL A 22 -9.22 2.86 -0.70
CA VAL A 22 -9.11 3.00 0.76
C VAL A 22 -9.30 1.62 1.38
N ILE A 23 -8.32 1.16 2.14
CA ILE A 23 -8.38 -0.08 2.93
C ILE A 23 -8.19 0.30 4.39
N THR A 24 -9.07 -0.19 5.27
CA THR A 24 -9.09 0.15 6.70
C THR A 24 -9.14 -1.10 7.57
N GLY A 25 -8.90 -0.94 8.87
CA GLY A 25 -9.01 -2.02 9.84
C GLY A 25 -7.83 -2.99 9.80
N LEU A 26 -6.69 -2.53 9.30
CA LEU A 26 -5.48 -3.33 9.17
C LEU A 26 -4.68 -3.32 10.47
N SER A 27 -3.94 -4.40 10.70
CA SER A 27 -2.76 -4.31 11.56
C SER A 27 -1.69 -3.45 10.88
N ARG A 28 -0.70 -2.99 11.64
CA ARG A 28 0.44 -2.26 11.08
C ARG A 28 1.17 -3.11 10.02
N GLU A 29 1.42 -4.37 10.34
CA GLU A 29 2.15 -5.32 9.48
C GLU A 29 1.42 -5.52 8.15
N ASP A 30 0.09 -5.71 8.19
CA ASP A 30 -0.72 -5.89 6.98
C ASP A 30 -0.74 -4.63 6.11
N ALA A 31 -0.77 -3.44 6.72
CA ALA A 31 -0.76 -2.16 6.00
C ALA A 31 0.59 -1.91 5.30
N GLU A 32 1.70 -2.20 5.98
CA GLU A 32 3.06 -2.11 5.42
C GLU A 32 3.24 -3.14 4.29
N ALA A 33 2.84 -4.41 4.50
CA ALA A 33 2.93 -5.47 3.50
C ALA A 33 2.10 -5.15 2.24
N PHE A 34 0.89 -4.62 2.40
CA PHE A 34 0.08 -4.18 1.27
C PHE A 34 0.77 -3.04 0.51
N ALA A 35 1.32 -2.05 1.22
CA ALA A 35 1.97 -0.92 0.58
C ALA A 35 3.19 -1.33 -0.26
N GLU A 36 4.01 -2.25 0.25
CA GLU A 36 5.12 -2.83 -0.51
C GLU A 36 4.65 -3.59 -1.75
N ALA A 37 3.62 -4.42 -1.62
CA ALA A 37 3.07 -5.18 -2.75
C ALA A 37 2.49 -4.25 -3.83
N PHE A 38 1.78 -3.20 -3.42
CA PHE A 38 1.23 -2.17 -4.31
C PHE A 38 2.35 -1.44 -5.06
N LEU A 39 3.41 -1.02 -4.36
CA LEU A 39 4.57 -0.40 -4.99
C LEU A 39 5.31 -1.34 -5.95
N ARG A 40 5.42 -2.64 -5.64
CA ARG A 40 6.02 -3.61 -6.56
C ARG A 40 5.22 -3.75 -7.86
N LEU A 41 3.89 -3.86 -7.75
CA LEU A 41 3.00 -4.00 -8.90
C LEU A 41 2.91 -2.73 -9.75
N HIS A 42 3.00 -1.55 -9.12
CA HIS A 42 2.81 -0.26 -9.78
C HIS A 42 4.11 0.54 -10.00
N GLY A 43 5.24 0.04 -9.50
CA GLY A 43 6.57 0.65 -9.59
C GLY A 43 7.50 -0.02 -10.59
N GLU A 44 7.35 -1.32 -10.88
CA GLU A 44 8.18 -2.03 -11.85
C GLU A 44 7.39 -2.53 -13.07
N ARG A 45 7.41 -1.73 -14.14
CA ARG A 45 7.45 -2.25 -15.51
C ARG A 45 8.92 -2.24 -15.95
N THR A 46 9.74 -3.11 -15.39
CA THR A 46 10.91 -3.59 -16.14
C THR A 46 10.47 -4.94 -16.73
N PRO A 47 10.34 -5.07 -18.06
CA PRO A 47 10.02 -6.37 -18.63
C PRO A 47 11.11 -7.36 -18.22
N PRO A 48 10.78 -8.65 -17.99
CA PRO A 48 11.82 -9.66 -17.82
C PRO A 48 12.76 -9.58 -19.02
N ALA A 49 14.06 -9.42 -18.76
CA ALA A 49 15.06 -9.53 -19.81
C ALA A 49 14.85 -10.89 -20.51
N SER A 50 14.65 -10.82 -21.83
CA SER A 50 14.33 -11.96 -22.70
C SER A 50 15.42 -13.02 -22.70
#